data_AF-A0A9D2F6W0-F1
#
_entry.id   AF-A0A9D2F6W0-F1
#
_cell.length_a   1.000
_cell.length_b   1.000
_cell.length_c   1.000
_cell.angle_alpha   90.00
_cell.angle_beta   90.00
_cell.angle_gamma   90.00
#
_symmetry.space_group_name_H-M   'P 1'
#
loop_
_entity.id
_entity.type
_entity.pdbx_description
1 polymer ?
#
loop_
_entity_poly.entity_id
_entity_poly.type
_entity_poly.pdbx_seq_one_letter_code
_entity_poly.pdbx_strand_id
1 'polypeptide(L)'
;MKKLTIQDVQTQQIIDTRLQHDYQSGSVKDAINIPYAKFKKVAPPLLDSQRPLIFILENEDKEVIQLLEQQTNNPSSHQVDGYLLVTEIPAELLVKTETISAHDFLANETDYILLDVRDQASVTKPAPTKNLVAISLNDLANEYNQLDTKKEIFTLCGSGNSATTAASFLKNTGLKATVIEGGVTAIQKEQEK
;
A
#
# COMPACT_ATOMS: atom_id res chain seq x y z
N MET A 1 4.63 15.68 -16.52
CA MET A 1 4.30 16.05 -15.14
C MET A 1 5.36 16.99 -14.61
N LYS A 2 4.96 18.02 -13.85
CA LYS A 2 5.87 19.00 -13.26
C LYS A 2 6.29 18.59 -11.85
N LYS A 3 7.46 19.03 -11.40
CA LYS A 3 7.87 18.94 -10.00
C LYS A 3 7.05 19.92 -9.16
N LEU A 4 6.68 19.48 -7.97
CA LEU A 4 5.92 20.21 -6.96
C LEU A 4 6.69 20.25 -5.63
N THR A 5 6.18 21.01 -4.69
CA THR A 5 6.60 21.03 -3.28
C THR A 5 5.47 20.50 -2.39
N ILE A 6 5.79 20.09 -1.16
CA ILE A 6 4.76 19.59 -0.23
C ILE A 6 3.68 20.64 0.06
N GLN A 7 3.99 21.93 -0.06
CA GLN A 7 3.05 23.04 0.08
C GLN A 7 2.03 23.14 -1.06
N ASP A 8 2.31 22.54 -2.22
CA ASP A 8 1.38 22.49 -3.36
C ASP A 8 0.29 21.41 -3.19
N VAL A 9 0.46 20.50 -2.22
CA VAL A 9 -0.50 19.44 -1.95
C VAL A 9 -1.72 19.99 -1.22
N GLN A 10 -2.89 19.80 -1.80
CA GLN A 10 -4.17 20.23 -1.27
C GLN A 10 -5.14 19.05 -1.16
N THR A 11 -5.94 18.82 -2.20
CA THR A 11 -6.99 17.79 -2.23
C THR A 11 -6.60 16.56 -3.05
N GLN A 12 -5.39 16.56 -3.63
CA GLN A 12 -4.91 15.46 -4.47
C GLN A 12 -4.74 14.16 -3.66
N GLN A 13 -4.79 13.04 -4.37
CA GLN A 13 -4.36 11.75 -3.84
C GLN A 13 -2.85 11.64 -3.97
N ILE A 14 -2.18 11.30 -2.88
CA ILE A 14 -0.73 11.16 -2.85
C ILE A 14 -0.39 9.70 -3.07
N ILE A 15 0.31 9.41 -4.17
CA ILE A 15 0.73 8.05 -4.52
C ILE A 15 2.23 7.94 -4.35
N ASP A 16 2.67 7.19 -3.35
CA ASP A 16 4.08 6.92 -3.15
C ASP A 16 4.51 5.73 -4.01
N THR A 17 5.38 6.01 -4.98
CA THR A 17 5.77 5.07 -6.02
C THR A 17 7.02 4.25 -5.67
N ARG A 18 7.56 4.45 -4.47
CA ARG A 18 8.75 3.74 -4.00
C ARG A 18 8.44 2.30 -3.62
N LEU A 19 9.50 1.52 -3.42
CA LEU A 19 9.38 0.14 -2.99
C LEU A 19 8.93 0.05 -1.53
N GLN A 20 8.46 -1.14 -1.17
CA GLN A 20 7.87 -1.44 0.14
C GLN A 20 8.71 -0.89 1.30
N HIS A 21 9.99 -1.21 1.36
CA HIS A 21 10.80 -0.88 2.55
C HIS A 21 11.06 0.63 2.67
N ASP A 22 11.29 1.32 1.55
CA ASP A 22 11.48 2.76 1.53
C ASP A 22 10.21 3.49 1.99
N TYR A 23 9.05 3.05 1.50
CA TYR A 23 7.75 3.55 1.95
C TYR A 23 7.52 3.27 3.45
N GLN A 24 7.77 2.04 3.90
CA GLN A 24 7.57 1.64 5.29
C GLN A 24 8.46 2.43 6.26
N SER A 25 9.68 2.80 5.82
CA SER A 25 10.65 3.54 6.62
C SER A 25 10.27 5.00 6.88
N GLY A 26 9.38 5.56 6.07
CA GLY A 26 8.90 6.94 6.18
C GLY A 26 8.17 7.38 4.91
N SER A 27 6.90 7.75 5.01
CA SER A 27 6.06 8.23 3.91
C SER A 27 5.15 9.36 4.37
N VAL A 28 4.59 10.14 3.44
CA VAL A 28 3.62 11.18 3.79
C VAL A 28 2.36 10.52 4.35
N LYS A 29 1.80 11.09 5.42
CA LYS A 29 0.54 10.65 5.99
C LYS A 29 -0.54 10.55 4.91
N ASP A 30 -1.31 9.45 4.95
CA ASP A 30 -2.41 9.14 4.02
C ASP A 30 -1.98 8.90 2.57
N ALA A 31 -0.67 8.82 2.27
CA ALA A 31 -0.20 8.36 0.95
C ALA A 31 -0.55 6.89 0.73
N ILE A 32 -0.81 6.51 -0.53
CA ILE A 32 -1.04 5.13 -0.93
C ILE A 32 0.24 4.62 -1.62
N ASN A 33 0.80 3.51 -1.14
CA ASN A 33 2.00 2.93 -1.74
C ASN A 33 1.65 2.07 -2.96
N ILE A 34 2.05 2.53 -4.14
CA ILE A 34 1.91 1.78 -5.38
C ILE A 34 3.21 1.90 -6.17
N PRO A 35 4.12 0.91 -6.09
CA PRO A 35 5.38 0.96 -6.82
C PRO A 35 5.17 1.26 -8.31
N TYR A 36 5.95 2.18 -8.89
CA TYR A 36 5.73 2.65 -10.27
C TYR A 36 5.65 1.50 -11.30
N ALA A 37 6.47 0.45 -11.11
CA ALA A 37 6.47 -0.73 -11.99
C ALA A 37 5.14 -1.51 -11.99
N LYS A 38 4.32 -1.36 -10.94
CA LYS A 38 3.02 -2.03 -10.77
C LYS A 38 1.83 -1.08 -10.93
N PHE A 39 2.08 0.22 -11.06
CA PHE A 39 1.04 1.25 -11.00
C PHE A 39 -0.12 0.98 -11.95
N LYS A 40 0.14 0.79 -13.26
CA LYS A 40 -0.90 0.49 -14.26
C LYS A 40 -1.82 -0.70 -13.90
N LYS A 41 -1.27 -1.72 -13.22
CA LYS A 41 -2.01 -2.93 -12.87
C LYS A 41 -2.80 -2.77 -11.56
N VAL A 42 -2.19 -2.12 -10.57
CA VAL A 42 -2.68 -2.12 -9.18
C VAL A 42 -3.50 -0.87 -8.85
N ALA A 43 -3.18 0.27 -9.46
CA ALA A 43 -3.81 1.53 -9.12
C ALA A 43 -5.30 1.64 -9.47
N PRO A 44 -5.80 1.18 -10.64
CA PRO A 44 -7.18 1.48 -11.06
C PRO A 44 -8.27 1.22 -10.02
N PRO A 45 -8.31 0.09 -9.30
CA PRO A 45 -9.33 -0.11 -8.26
C PRO A 45 -9.11 0.74 -7.01
N LEU A 46 -7.87 1.13 -6.69
CA LEU A 46 -7.52 1.77 -5.41
C LEU A 46 -7.63 3.31 -5.43
N LEU A 47 -7.90 3.91 -6.59
CA LEU A 47 -7.87 5.36 -6.77
C LEU A 47 -9.28 5.95 -6.92
N ASP A 48 -9.50 7.09 -6.26
CA ASP A 48 -10.70 7.91 -6.45
C ASP A 48 -10.63 8.67 -7.78
N SER A 49 -11.52 8.34 -8.73
CA SER A 49 -11.58 8.99 -10.05
C SER A 49 -11.83 10.50 -10.03
N GLN A 50 -12.35 11.05 -8.93
CA GLN A 50 -12.71 12.46 -8.82
C GLN A 50 -11.57 13.35 -8.31
N ARG A 51 -10.47 12.74 -7.82
CA ARG A 51 -9.36 13.47 -7.21
C ARG A 51 -8.09 13.36 -8.07
N PRO A 52 -7.43 14.47 -8.41
CA PRO A 52 -6.15 14.42 -9.12
C PRO A 52 -5.06 13.69 -8.31
N LEU A 53 -4.03 13.20 -8.99
CA LEU A 53 -2.91 12.49 -8.39
C LEU A 53 -1.67 13.39 -8.27
N ILE A 54 -0.90 13.17 -7.21
CA ILE A 54 0.49 13.59 -7.10
C ILE A 54 1.32 12.34 -6.80
N PHE A 55 2.42 12.16 -7.53
CA PHE A 55 3.36 11.07 -7.26
C PHE A 55 4.45 11.48 -6.27
N ILE A 56 4.84 10.60 -5.35
CA ILE A 56 6.10 10.72 -4.61
C ILE A 56 7.12 9.79 -5.27
N LEU A 57 8.28 10.34 -5.63
CA LEU A 57 9.41 9.64 -6.21
C LEU A 57 10.60 9.65 -5.24
N GLU A 58 11.47 8.65 -5.34
CA GLU A 58 12.73 8.60 -4.59
C GLU A 58 13.71 9.68 -5.08
N ASN A 59 13.80 9.83 -6.40
CA ASN A 59 14.68 10.76 -7.09
C ASN A 59 14.03 11.23 -8.40
N GLU A 60 14.67 12.19 -9.07
CA GLU A 60 14.20 12.74 -10.34
C GLU A 60 14.64 11.85 -11.53
N ASP A 61 14.25 10.58 -11.49
CA ASP A 61 14.50 9.63 -12.58
C ASP A 61 13.55 9.88 -13.76
N LYS A 62 14.13 10.32 -14.88
CA LYS A 62 13.39 10.64 -16.11
C LYS A 62 12.68 9.43 -16.71
N GLU A 63 13.23 8.23 -16.58
CA GLU A 63 12.60 7.02 -17.13
C GLU A 63 11.36 6.64 -16.30
N VAL A 64 11.45 6.76 -14.97
CA VAL A 64 10.31 6.54 -14.08
C VAL A 64 9.21 7.57 -14.33
N ILE A 65 9.58 8.85 -14.48
CA ILE A 65 8.63 9.93 -14.81
C ILE A 65 7.94 9.63 -16.15
N GLN A 66 8.70 9.33 -17.19
CA GLN A 66 8.14 9.00 -18.51
C GLN A 66 7.23 7.78 -18.47
N LEU A 67 7.60 6.75 -17.70
CA LEU A 67 6.79 5.56 -17.53
C LEU A 67 5.45 5.89 -16.85
N LEU A 68 5.48 6.66 -15.76
CA LEU A 68 4.25 7.08 -15.06
C LEU A 68 3.37 7.97 -15.95
N GLU A 69 3.96 8.87 -16.73
CA GLU A 69 3.23 9.65 -17.75
C GLU A 69 2.57 8.73 -18.76
N GLN A 70 3.29 7.75 -19.33
CA GLN A 70 2.72 6.79 -20.29
C GLN A 70 1.59 5.95 -19.68
N GLN A 71 1.72 5.55 -18.41
CA GLN A 71 0.72 4.77 -17.71
C GLN A 71 -0.55 5.59 -17.39
N THR A 72 -0.42 6.90 -17.27
CA THR A 72 -1.52 7.84 -16.97
C THR A 72 -2.04 8.60 -18.19
N ASN A 73 -1.37 8.54 -19.34
CA ASN A 73 -1.77 9.23 -20.57
C ASN A 73 -2.88 8.48 -21.32
N ASN A 74 -4.09 8.43 -20.74
CA ASN A 74 -5.30 8.03 -21.45
C ASN A 74 -6.52 8.80 -20.91
N PRO A 75 -7.60 8.97 -21.70
CA PRO A 75 -8.75 9.81 -21.33
C PRO A 75 -9.52 9.33 -20.09
N SER A 76 -9.33 8.07 -19.71
CA SER A 76 -9.99 7.45 -18.56
C SER A 76 -9.10 7.45 -17.30
N SER A 77 -7.88 7.97 -17.39
CA SER A 77 -6.96 8.09 -16.28
C SER A 77 -7.23 9.34 -15.46
N HIS A 78 -6.85 9.27 -14.19
CA HIS A 78 -6.81 10.42 -13.30
C HIS A 78 -5.93 11.54 -13.84
N GLN A 79 -6.37 12.78 -13.65
CA GLN A 79 -5.52 13.95 -13.84
C GLN A 79 -4.29 13.85 -12.92
N VAL A 80 -3.10 14.05 -13.47
CA VAL A 80 -1.83 14.07 -12.69
C VAL A 80 -1.33 15.50 -12.60
N ASP A 81 -1.32 16.07 -11.40
CA ASP A 81 -0.91 17.46 -11.16
C ASP A 81 0.62 17.62 -11.14
N GLY A 82 1.35 16.57 -10.76
CA GLY A 82 2.81 16.60 -10.69
C GLY A 82 3.41 15.47 -9.85
N TYR A 83 4.66 15.68 -9.43
CA TYR A 83 5.37 14.80 -8.53
C TYR A 83 6.17 15.57 -7.47
N LEU A 84 6.45 14.90 -6.36
CA LEU A 84 7.30 15.33 -5.26
C LEU A 84 8.51 14.39 -5.16
N LEU A 85 9.64 14.89 -4.67
CA LEU A 85 10.76 14.04 -4.25
C LEU A 85 10.68 13.81 -2.75
N VAL A 86 10.74 12.56 -2.30
CA VAL A 86 10.67 12.25 -0.86
C VAL A 86 11.77 12.94 -0.05
N THR A 87 12.95 13.12 -0.64
CA THR A 87 14.11 13.79 -0.04
C THR A 87 13.90 15.29 0.21
N GLU A 88 12.89 15.89 -0.41
CA GLU A 88 12.52 17.30 -0.24
C GLU A 88 11.34 17.49 0.72
N ILE A 89 10.78 16.39 1.25
CA ILE A 89 9.70 16.42 2.23
C ILE A 89 10.34 16.48 3.63
N PRO A 90 9.95 17.46 4.48
CA PRO A 90 10.44 17.55 5.85
C PRO A 90 10.20 16.25 6.63
N ALA A 91 11.21 15.77 7.36
CA ALA A 91 11.18 14.47 8.03
C ALA A 91 10.06 14.35 9.06
N GLU A 92 9.65 15.47 9.67
CA GLU A 92 8.52 15.55 10.61
C GLU A 92 7.15 15.28 9.97
N LEU A 93 7.06 15.35 8.64
CA LEU A 93 5.85 15.00 7.89
C LEU A 93 5.83 13.52 7.46
N LEU A 94 6.93 12.80 7.68
CA LEU A 94 7.04 11.38 7.34
C LEU A 94 6.63 10.50 8.53
N VAL A 95 5.74 9.56 8.24
CA VAL A 95 5.26 8.55 9.19
C VAL A 95 5.74 7.17 8.78
N LYS A 96 6.12 6.36 9.77
CA LYS A 96 6.48 4.96 9.56
C LYS A 96 5.24 4.11 9.40
N THR A 97 5.32 3.09 8.56
CA THR A 97 4.28 2.06 8.49
C THR A 97 4.37 1.17 9.72
N GLU A 98 3.24 0.91 10.36
CA GLU A 98 3.14 -0.12 11.40
C GLU A 98 3.35 -1.50 10.78
N THR A 99 4.28 -2.25 11.35
CA THR A 99 4.60 -3.62 10.96
C THR A 99 4.60 -4.51 12.18
N ILE A 100 4.41 -5.81 11.96
CA ILE A 100 4.52 -6.85 12.98
C ILE A 100 5.37 -7.99 12.42
N SER A 101 6.27 -8.53 13.24
CA SER A 101 7.05 -9.70 12.86
C SER A 101 6.14 -10.93 12.77
N ALA A 102 6.54 -11.94 11.99
CA ALA A 102 5.79 -13.20 11.93
C ALA A 102 5.68 -13.89 13.30
N HIS A 103 6.73 -13.77 14.13
CA HIS A 103 6.75 -14.29 15.51
C HIS A 103 5.70 -13.61 16.39
N ASP A 104 5.74 -12.29 16.46
CA ASP A 104 4.82 -11.52 17.31
C ASP A 104 3.38 -11.65 16.83
N PHE A 105 3.16 -11.74 15.51
CA PHE A 105 1.84 -12.00 14.95
C PHE A 105 1.28 -13.37 15.38
N LEU A 106 2.09 -14.42 15.35
CA LEU A 106 1.67 -15.75 15.79
C LEU A 106 1.41 -15.83 17.29
N ALA A 107 2.12 -15.03 18.09
CA ALA A 107 1.90 -14.88 19.53
C ALA A 107 0.73 -13.95 19.88
N ASN A 108 0.10 -13.30 18.90
CA ASN A 108 -0.95 -12.32 19.14
C ASN A 108 -2.29 -12.99 19.54
N GLU A 109 -2.77 -12.66 20.74
CA GLU A 109 -4.04 -13.14 21.29
C GLU A 109 -5.19 -12.12 21.21
N THR A 110 -4.96 -10.93 20.65
CA THR A 110 -6.02 -9.92 20.49
C THR A 110 -7.09 -10.39 19.48
N ASP A 111 -8.24 -9.73 19.51
CA ASP A 111 -9.23 -9.87 18.43
C ASP A 111 -8.79 -9.03 17.23
N TYR A 112 -8.59 -9.67 16.09
CA TYR A 112 -8.03 -9.07 14.88
C TYR A 112 -8.68 -9.61 13.61
N ILE A 113 -8.38 -8.97 12.49
CA ILE A 113 -8.65 -9.50 11.15
C ILE A 113 -7.31 -9.84 10.50
N LEU A 114 -7.16 -11.06 9.99
CA LEU A 114 -6.06 -11.42 9.11
C LEU A 114 -6.54 -11.25 7.67
N LEU A 115 -6.12 -10.17 7.00
CA LEU A 115 -6.52 -9.86 5.64
C LEU A 115 -5.49 -10.39 4.64
N ASP A 116 -5.82 -11.48 3.94
CA ASP A 116 -4.99 -12.00 2.85
C ASP A 116 -5.37 -11.35 1.51
N VAL A 117 -4.45 -10.54 0.98
CA VAL A 117 -4.65 -9.78 -0.26
C VAL A 117 -4.08 -10.44 -1.50
N ARG A 118 -3.70 -11.72 -1.41
CA ARG A 118 -3.31 -12.51 -2.57
C ARG A 118 -4.51 -12.84 -3.43
N ASP A 119 -4.26 -13.00 -4.72
CA ASP A 119 -5.19 -13.65 -5.62
C ASP A 119 -5.31 -15.12 -5.23
N GLN A 120 -6.47 -15.50 -4.69
CA GLN A 120 -6.73 -16.83 -4.14
C GLN A 120 -6.58 -17.94 -5.18
N ALA A 121 -6.77 -17.64 -6.48
CA ALA A 121 -6.54 -18.61 -7.56
C ALA A 121 -5.05 -18.92 -7.76
N SER A 122 -4.16 -18.05 -7.28
CA SER A 122 -2.69 -18.17 -7.43
C SER A 122 -1.97 -18.65 -6.17
N VAL A 123 -2.71 -18.84 -5.06
CA VAL A 123 -2.12 -19.21 -3.77
C VAL A 123 -1.64 -20.66 -3.81
N THR A 124 -0.32 -20.84 -3.65
CA THR A 124 0.31 -22.16 -3.52
C THR A 124 0.64 -22.53 -2.08
N LYS A 125 0.67 -21.52 -1.19
CA LYS A 125 1.05 -21.64 0.22
C LYS A 125 -0.11 -21.21 1.11
N PRO A 126 -0.64 -22.09 1.98
CA PRO A 126 -1.79 -21.75 2.82
C PRO A 126 -1.41 -20.62 3.79
N ALA A 127 -2.34 -19.67 3.98
CA ALA A 127 -2.28 -18.70 5.06
C ALA A 127 -2.79 -19.33 6.36
N PRO A 128 -2.48 -18.76 7.53
CA PRO A 128 -3.21 -19.07 8.76
C PRO A 128 -4.71 -18.86 8.58
N THR A 129 -5.53 -19.73 9.18
CA THR A 129 -6.99 -19.72 9.02
C THR A 129 -7.71 -18.95 10.12
N LYS A 130 -7.06 -18.71 11.26
CA LYS A 130 -7.63 -17.95 12.39
C LYS A 130 -7.91 -16.51 11.94
N ASN A 131 -9.16 -16.08 12.08
CA ASN A 131 -9.65 -14.75 11.72
C ASN A 131 -9.33 -14.32 10.28
N LEU A 132 -9.17 -15.29 9.37
CA LEU A 132 -8.81 -15.04 7.98
C LEU A 132 -9.99 -14.45 7.21
N VAL A 133 -9.74 -13.33 6.55
CA VAL A 133 -10.58 -12.72 5.54
C VAL A 133 -9.76 -12.65 4.25
N ALA A 134 -10.23 -13.28 3.18
CA ALA A 134 -9.56 -13.30 1.89
C ALA A 134 -10.25 -12.31 0.96
N ILE A 135 -9.59 -11.19 0.66
CA ILE A 135 -10.04 -10.18 -0.31
C ILE A 135 -8.83 -9.82 -1.14
N SER A 136 -8.83 -10.15 -2.43
CA SER A 136 -7.68 -9.87 -3.28
C SER A 136 -7.40 -8.36 -3.34
N LEU A 137 -6.15 -7.97 -3.59
CA LEU A 137 -5.82 -6.54 -3.73
C LEU A 137 -6.67 -5.82 -4.80
N ASN A 138 -7.12 -6.53 -5.83
CA ASN A 138 -7.96 -5.96 -6.88
C ASN A 138 -9.40 -5.72 -6.42
N ASP A 139 -9.90 -6.55 -5.50
CA ASP A 139 -11.27 -6.47 -4.98
C ASP A 139 -11.36 -5.59 -3.72
N LEU A 140 -10.21 -5.30 -3.11
CA LEU A 140 -10.10 -4.58 -1.84
C LEU A 140 -10.89 -3.27 -1.82
N ALA A 141 -10.82 -2.47 -2.88
CA ALA A 141 -11.52 -1.19 -2.92
C ALA A 141 -13.05 -1.31 -2.90
N ASN A 142 -13.59 -2.43 -3.36
CA ASN A 142 -15.04 -2.67 -3.35
C ASN A 142 -15.49 -3.33 -2.04
N GLU A 143 -14.63 -4.11 -1.42
CA GLU A 143 -15.00 -4.98 -0.30
C GLU A 143 -14.49 -4.52 1.08
N TYR A 144 -13.55 -3.55 1.16
CA TYR A 144 -12.96 -3.15 2.45
C TYR A 144 -14.00 -2.67 3.47
N ASN A 145 -15.14 -2.14 3.02
CA ASN A 145 -16.23 -1.67 3.88
C ASN A 145 -16.88 -2.79 4.70
N GLN A 146 -16.65 -4.06 4.36
CA GLN A 146 -17.13 -5.21 5.14
C GLN A 146 -16.24 -5.56 6.33
N LEU A 147 -15.03 -4.97 6.41
CA LEU A 147 -14.08 -5.20 7.50
C LEU A 147 -14.55 -4.48 8.76
N ASP A 148 -14.44 -5.15 9.91
CA ASP A 148 -14.78 -4.54 11.21
C ASP A 148 -13.76 -3.45 11.56
N THR A 149 -14.19 -2.19 11.48
CA THR A 149 -13.36 -1.00 11.71
C THR A 149 -12.86 -0.86 13.15
N LYS A 150 -13.38 -1.65 14.09
CA LYS A 150 -12.94 -1.66 15.49
C LYS A 150 -11.75 -2.57 15.73
N LYS A 151 -11.49 -3.52 14.82
CA LYS A 151 -10.40 -4.50 14.94
C LYS A 151 -9.14 -3.99 14.28
N GLU A 152 -8.00 -4.45 14.78
CA GLU A 152 -6.74 -4.31 14.06
C GLU A 152 -6.74 -5.23 12.85
N ILE A 153 -6.34 -4.71 11.69
CA ILE A 153 -6.25 -5.49 10.45
C ILE A 153 -4.78 -5.79 10.19
N PHE A 154 -4.41 -7.07 10.19
CA PHE A 154 -3.09 -7.52 9.77
C PHE A 154 -3.13 -7.88 8.29
N THR A 155 -2.40 -7.13 7.45
CA THR A 155 -2.35 -7.41 6.02
C THR A 155 -1.30 -8.45 5.70
N LEU A 156 -1.67 -9.41 4.84
CA LEU A 156 -0.87 -10.55 4.48
C LEU A 156 -0.78 -10.68 2.96
N CYS A 157 0.43 -10.95 2.46
CA CYS A 157 0.61 -11.43 1.09
C CYS A 157 1.75 -12.46 1.02
N GLY A 158 2.29 -12.72 -0.17
CA GLY A 158 3.37 -13.71 -0.33
C GLY A 158 4.69 -13.31 0.37
N SER A 159 5.08 -12.04 0.24
CA SER A 159 6.37 -11.51 0.72
C SER A 159 6.32 -10.11 1.36
N GLY A 160 5.15 -9.50 1.49
CA GLY A 160 4.94 -8.17 2.10
C GLY A 160 4.58 -7.03 1.13
N ASN A 161 4.91 -7.15 -0.17
CA ASN A 161 4.73 -6.04 -1.12
C ASN A 161 3.27 -5.61 -1.26
N SER A 162 2.39 -6.50 -1.73
CA SER A 162 0.96 -6.21 -1.88
C SER A 162 0.26 -5.91 -0.54
N ALA A 163 0.78 -6.46 0.56
CA ALA A 163 0.27 -6.20 1.90
C ALA A 163 0.52 -4.74 2.34
N THR A 164 1.65 -4.16 1.91
CA THR A 164 1.98 -2.75 2.14
C THR A 164 1.06 -1.83 1.34
N THR A 165 0.82 -2.13 0.06
CA THR A 165 -0.17 -1.40 -0.74
C THR A 165 -1.55 -1.48 -0.09
N ALA A 166 -2.01 -2.67 0.29
CA ALA A 166 -3.29 -2.84 0.97
C ALA A 166 -3.37 -2.05 2.28
N ALA A 167 -2.35 -2.12 3.13
CA ALA A 167 -2.34 -1.38 4.39
C ALA A 167 -2.36 0.13 4.18
N SER A 168 -1.63 0.65 3.19
CA SER A 168 -1.66 2.08 2.85
C SER A 168 -3.03 2.54 2.35
N PHE A 169 -3.71 1.74 1.52
CA PHE A 169 -5.07 2.00 1.07
C PHE A 169 -6.07 1.98 2.23
N LEU A 170 -5.99 0.98 3.11
CA LEU A 170 -6.84 0.88 4.30
C LEU A 170 -6.64 2.08 5.24
N LYS A 171 -5.40 2.52 5.44
CA LYS A 171 -5.11 3.74 6.23
C LYS A 171 -5.70 4.99 5.59
N ASN A 172 -5.56 5.14 4.27
CA ASN A 172 -6.15 6.26 3.53
C ASN A 172 -7.69 6.30 3.62
N THR A 173 -8.34 5.14 3.80
CA THR A 173 -9.80 5.03 4.02
C THR A 173 -10.22 5.11 5.50
N GLY A 174 -9.26 5.30 6.42
CA GLY A 174 -9.51 5.50 7.85
C GLY A 174 -9.46 4.23 8.70
N LEU A 175 -9.11 3.08 8.12
CA LEU A 175 -8.94 1.82 8.84
C LEU A 175 -7.50 1.66 9.37
N LYS A 176 -7.37 0.95 10.50
CA LYS A 176 -6.06 0.63 11.08
C LYS A 176 -5.53 -0.67 10.49
N ALA A 177 -4.38 -0.59 9.82
CA ALA A 177 -3.77 -1.73 9.17
C ALA A 177 -2.27 -1.88 9.51
N THR A 178 -1.86 -3.07 9.93
CA THR A 178 -0.48 -3.42 10.29
C THR A 178 0.03 -4.45 9.30
N VAL A 179 1.22 -4.25 8.72
CA VAL A 179 1.77 -5.19 7.72
C VAL A 179 2.50 -6.33 8.41
N ILE A 180 2.18 -7.58 8.05
CA ILE A 180 2.98 -8.74 8.48
C ILE A 180 4.27 -8.80 7.68
N GLU A 181 5.40 -8.69 8.36
CA GLU A 181 6.73 -8.70 7.75
C GLU A 181 7.02 -10.05 7.07
N GLY A 182 7.49 -10.00 5.82
CA GLY A 182 7.82 -11.18 5.02
C GLY A 182 6.63 -12.05 4.61
N GLY A 183 5.39 -11.67 4.99
CA GLY A 183 4.15 -12.34 4.57
C GLY A 183 4.07 -13.82 4.95
N VAL A 184 3.35 -14.60 4.15
CA VAL A 184 3.17 -16.05 4.38
C VAL A 184 4.50 -16.80 4.43
N THR A 185 5.49 -16.36 3.66
CA THR A 185 6.81 -17.00 3.65
C THR A 185 7.49 -16.92 5.03
N ALA A 186 7.39 -15.78 5.70
CA ALA A 186 7.95 -15.62 7.05
C ALA A 186 7.15 -16.39 8.10
N ILE A 187 5.80 -16.39 8.00
CA ILE A 187 4.94 -17.15 8.91
C ILE A 187 5.28 -18.64 8.87
N GLN A 188 5.37 -19.23 7.67
CA GLN A 188 5.68 -20.66 7.53
C GLN A 188 7.05 -20.99 8.13
N LYS A 189 8.06 -20.16 7.85
CA LYS A 189 9.40 -20.33 8.40
C LYS A 189 9.40 -20.25 9.93
N GLU A 190 8.55 -19.42 10.52
CA GLU A 190 8.43 -19.32 11.98
C GLU A 190 7.74 -20.53 12.59
N GLN A 191 6.74 -21.11 11.91
CA GLN A 191 6.05 -22.33 12.35
C GLN A 191 6.89 -23.61 12.22
N GLU A 192 7.95 -23.58 11.42
CA GLU A 192 8.89 -24.69 11.23
C GLU A 192 10.00 -24.74 12.29
N LYS A 193 10.13 -23.71 13.14
CA LYS A 193 11.13 -23.64 14.21
C LYS A 193 10.67 -24.37 15.47
#